data_AF-A0A917MSH4-F1
#
_entry.id   AF-A0A917MSH4-F1
#
_cell.length_a   1.000
_cell.length_b   1.000
_cell.length_c   1.000
_cell.angle_alpha   90.00
_cell.angle_beta   90.00
_cell.angle_gamma   90.00
#
_symmetry.space_group_name_H-M   'P 1'
#
loop_
_entity.id
_entity.type
_entity.pdbx_description
1 polymer ?
#
loop_
_entity_poly.entity_id
_entity_poly.type
_entity_poly.pdbx_seq_one_letter_code
_entity_poly.pdbx_strand_id
1 'polypeptide(L)'
;MYLRNGLDNYSFEPQKFMATPGTGEEEACPAQRLLKLLSGKWKAEIFRLSTDGPLRFNSLLRQIPDSNKQSLSVALREMEAEGLLQKETLQQKPLHIEYQLTEKGRQFIPVFQQLEKLV
;
A
#
# COMPACT_ATOMS: atom_id res chain seq x y z
N MET A 1 -22.81 -30.68 -35.18
CA MET A 1 -23.10 -31.20 -33.81
C MET A 1 -21.88 -30.90 -32.95
N TYR A 2 -22.04 -30.03 -31.96
CA TYR A 2 -20.96 -29.46 -31.17
C TYR A 2 -20.40 -30.47 -30.15
N LEU A 3 -19.07 -30.58 -30.07
CA LEU A 3 -18.36 -30.89 -28.84
C LEU A 3 -17.16 -29.93 -28.75
N ARG A 4 -17.30 -28.88 -27.93
CA ARG A 4 -16.18 -28.04 -27.48
C ARG A 4 -16.07 -28.19 -25.97
N ASN A 5 -14.88 -28.57 -25.55
CA ASN A 5 -14.46 -28.92 -24.21
C ASN A 5 -14.85 -27.87 -23.17
N GLY A 6 -15.30 -28.35 -22.01
CA GLY A 6 -15.51 -27.54 -20.83
C GLY A 6 -14.19 -27.19 -20.16
N LEU A 7 -14.08 -25.93 -19.75
CA LEU A 7 -13.41 -25.43 -18.54
C LEU A 7 -13.84 -23.97 -18.29
N ASP A 8 -15.14 -23.67 -18.37
CA ASP A 8 -15.68 -22.35 -18.00
C ASP A 8 -16.79 -22.57 -16.97
N ASN A 9 -16.45 -22.62 -15.68
CA ASN A 9 -17.44 -22.52 -14.61
C ASN A 9 -16.75 -22.03 -13.32
N TYR A 10 -16.20 -20.82 -13.40
CA TYR A 10 -16.17 -19.94 -12.23
C TYR A 10 -17.37 -19.00 -12.38
N SER A 11 -18.53 -19.47 -11.96
CA SER A 11 -19.74 -18.67 -11.90
C SER A 11 -19.56 -17.56 -10.87
N PHE A 12 -19.26 -16.36 -11.35
CA PHE A 12 -19.44 -15.15 -10.57
C PHE A 12 -20.95 -14.87 -10.52
N GLU A 13 -21.62 -15.30 -9.46
CA GLU A 13 -23.01 -14.89 -9.20
C GLU A 13 -23.02 -13.41 -8.75
N PRO A 14 -23.66 -12.50 -9.51
CA PRO A 14 -23.76 -11.10 -9.13
C PRO A 14 -25.00 -10.92 -8.24
N GLN A 15 -25.00 -11.51 -7.05
CA GLN A 15 -26.14 -11.33 -6.15
C GLN A 15 -25.97 -10.07 -5.29
N LYS A 16 -26.69 -9.02 -5.73
CA LYS A 16 -27.41 -8.01 -4.93
C LYS A 16 -26.76 -6.62 -4.77
N PHE A 17 -26.75 -5.84 -5.86
CA PHE A 17 -26.71 -4.37 -5.78
C PHE A 17 -28.15 -3.84 -5.73
N MET A 18 -28.72 -3.74 -4.54
CA MET A 18 -29.95 -2.97 -4.30
C MET A 18 -29.52 -1.61 -3.74
N ALA A 19 -29.53 -0.56 -4.57
CA ALA A 19 -29.28 0.80 -4.11
C ALA A 19 -30.60 1.47 -3.74
N THR A 20 -30.77 1.80 -2.45
CA THR A 20 -31.83 2.68 -1.93
C THR A 20 -31.23 4.08 -1.77
N PRO A 21 -31.93 5.19 -2.08
CA PRO A 21 -31.37 6.51 -1.90
C PRO A 21 -31.48 6.91 -0.42
N GLY A 22 -30.33 6.98 0.27
CA GLY A 22 -30.24 7.40 1.65
C GLY A 22 -28.84 7.90 1.98
N THR A 23 -28.74 9.15 2.40
CA THR A 23 -27.53 9.82 2.89
C THR A 23 -26.93 9.10 4.11
N GLY A 24 -25.65 8.70 4.02
CA GLY A 24 -24.86 8.20 5.16
C GLY A 24 -23.91 7.09 4.73
N GLU A 25 -22.61 7.42 4.63
CA GLU A 25 -21.46 6.50 4.57
C GLU A 25 -21.66 5.25 3.70
N GLU A 26 -21.44 5.40 2.39
CA GLU A 26 -21.09 4.25 1.55
C GLU A 26 -19.91 3.52 2.20
N GLU A 27 -20.13 2.27 2.64
CA GLU A 27 -19.10 1.31 3.00
C GLU A 27 -18.08 1.26 1.84
N ALA A 28 -17.04 2.09 1.95
CA ALA A 28 -16.03 2.23 0.91
C ALA A 28 -15.51 0.83 0.59
N CYS A 29 -15.66 0.40 -0.67
CA CYS A 29 -15.24 -0.91 -1.13
C CYS A 29 -13.88 -1.27 -0.50
N PRO A 30 -13.70 -2.46 0.13
CA PRO A 30 -12.45 -2.79 0.81
C PRO A 30 -11.21 -2.60 -0.08
N ALA A 31 -11.36 -2.86 -1.39
CA ALA A 31 -10.33 -2.59 -2.39
C ALA A 31 -10.03 -1.08 -2.56
N GLN A 32 -11.03 -0.21 -2.52
CA GLN A 32 -10.84 1.25 -2.54
C GLN A 32 -10.04 1.72 -1.33
N ARG A 33 -10.35 1.21 -0.14
CA ARG A 33 -9.58 1.51 1.07
C ARG A 33 -8.13 1.05 0.93
N LEU A 34 -7.92 -0.16 0.41
CA LEU A 34 -6.61 -0.74 0.14
C LEU A 34 -5.77 0.15 -0.79
N LEU A 35 -6.35 0.56 -1.92
CA LEU A 35 -5.70 1.42 -2.90
C LEU A 35 -5.39 2.80 -2.31
N LYS A 36 -6.28 3.33 -1.47
CA LYS A 36 -6.07 4.63 -0.81
C LYS A 36 -4.83 4.65 0.09
N LEU A 37 -4.50 3.53 0.72
CA LEU A 37 -3.34 3.41 1.61
C LEU A 37 -2.01 3.73 0.90
N LEU A 38 -1.85 3.24 -0.32
CA LEU A 38 -0.66 3.47 -1.14
C LEU A 38 -0.84 4.61 -2.15
N SER A 39 -2.04 5.15 -2.27
CA SER A 39 -2.30 6.37 -3.04
C SER A 39 -1.65 7.58 -2.36
N GLY A 40 -0.99 8.39 -3.17
CA GLY A 40 -0.36 9.63 -2.71
C GLY A 40 1.09 9.73 -3.16
N LYS A 41 1.59 10.97 -3.11
CA LYS A 41 2.94 11.29 -3.55
C LYS A 41 3.96 10.51 -2.70
N TRP A 42 4.81 9.73 -3.36
CA TRP A 42 5.89 8.91 -2.79
C TRP A 42 5.50 7.65 -2.03
N LYS A 43 4.24 7.42 -1.64
CA LYS A 43 3.89 6.27 -0.78
C LYS A 43 4.21 4.91 -1.41
N ALA A 44 3.85 4.73 -2.68
CA ALA A 44 4.17 3.50 -3.40
C ALA A 44 5.68 3.27 -3.50
N GLU A 45 6.46 4.32 -3.77
CA GLU A 45 7.92 4.24 -3.86
C GLU A 45 8.58 3.97 -2.50
N ILE A 46 8.10 4.62 -1.44
CA ILE A 46 8.55 4.36 -0.05
C ILE A 46 8.21 2.92 0.34
N PHE A 47 7.01 2.44 0.01
CA PHE A 47 6.59 1.07 0.29
C PHE A 47 7.46 0.06 -0.46
N ARG A 48 7.74 0.30 -1.74
CA ARG A 48 8.64 -0.53 -2.55
C ARG A 48 10.03 -0.58 -1.94
N LEU A 49 10.60 0.55 -1.55
CA LEU A 49 11.93 0.58 -0.92
C LEU A 49 11.95 -0.11 0.45
N SER A 50 10.85 -0.04 1.21
CA SER A 50 10.78 -0.66 2.54
C SER A 50 10.61 -2.18 2.52
N THR A 51 10.31 -2.79 1.36
CA THR A 51 10.32 -4.25 1.23
C THR A 51 11.73 -4.83 1.35
N ASP A 52 12.75 -4.04 1.01
CA ASP A 52 14.15 -4.45 1.06
C ASP A 52 14.77 -4.30 2.46
N GLY A 53 14.12 -3.55 3.34
CA GLY A 53 14.54 -3.39 4.73
C GLY A 53 14.23 -2.01 5.34
N PRO A 54 14.79 -1.73 6.53
CA PRO A 54 14.61 -0.45 7.22
C PRO A 54 15.13 0.73 6.40
N LEU A 55 14.38 1.83 6.41
CA LEU A 55 14.66 3.04 5.64
C LEU A 55 15.09 4.19 6.53
N ARG A 56 16.13 4.91 6.10
CA ARG A 56 16.51 6.20 6.70
C ARG A 56 15.97 7.34 5.85
N PHE A 57 15.50 8.41 6.51
CA PHE A 57 14.96 9.59 5.84
C PHE A 57 15.90 10.18 4.77
N ASN A 58 17.18 10.33 5.11
CA ASN A 58 18.17 10.86 4.16
C ASN A 58 18.48 9.89 3.02
N SER A 59 18.27 8.58 3.20
CA SER A 59 18.38 7.61 2.12
C SER A 59 17.20 7.75 1.15
N LEU A 60 15.99 7.98 1.67
CA LEU A 60 14.80 8.21 0.85
C LEU A 60 14.95 9.45 -0.04
N LEU A 61 15.48 10.56 0.48
CA LEU A 61 15.74 11.76 -0.32
C LEU A 61 16.70 11.51 -1.50
N ARG A 62 17.64 10.56 -1.37
CA ARG A 62 18.57 10.22 -2.45
C ARG A 62 17.98 9.23 -3.44
N GLN A 63 17.20 8.27 -2.96
CA GLN A 63 16.57 7.23 -3.78
C GLN A 63 15.35 7.76 -4.55
N ILE A 64 14.74 8.83 -4.07
CA ILE A 64 13.58 9.47 -4.68
C ILE A 64 13.97 10.92 -5.02
N PRO A 65 14.72 11.16 -6.11
CA PRO A 65 15.37 12.45 -6.39
C PRO A 65 14.39 13.61 -6.59
N ASP A 66 13.18 13.34 -7.09
CA ASP A 66 12.13 14.36 -7.29
C ASP A 66 11.38 14.73 -5.99
N SER A 67 11.71 14.05 -4.89
CA SER A 67 11.13 14.31 -3.59
C SER A 67 11.80 15.47 -2.86
N ASN A 68 11.12 16.00 -1.85
CA ASN A 68 11.69 16.98 -0.95
C ASN A 68 11.36 16.61 0.50
N LYS A 69 12.04 17.26 1.45
CA LYS A 69 11.91 16.96 2.88
C LYS A 69 10.46 17.02 3.36
N GLN A 70 9.70 18.02 2.91
CA GLN A 70 8.32 18.21 3.34
C GLN A 70 7.43 17.08 2.83
N SER A 71 7.47 16.79 1.52
CA SER A 71 6.63 15.76 0.90
C SER A 71 6.93 14.36 1.40
N LEU A 72 8.20 14.00 1.65
CA LEU A 72 8.54 12.72 2.28
C LEU A 72 8.06 12.66 3.73
N SER A 73 8.22 13.74 4.51
CA SER A 73 7.77 13.77 5.90
C SER A 73 6.25 13.58 6.01
N VAL A 74 5.49 14.21 5.10
CA VAL A 74 4.03 14.00 5.00
C VAL A 74 3.72 12.55 4.64
N ALA A 75 4.34 12.00 3.60
CA ALA A 75 4.07 10.62 3.17
C ALA A 75 4.40 9.59 4.27
N LEU A 76 5.56 9.72 4.93
CA LEU A 76 5.95 8.84 6.03
C LEU A 76 4.97 8.93 7.20
N ARG A 77 4.57 10.15 7.60
CA ARG A 77 3.59 10.34 8.68
C ARG A 77 2.24 9.72 8.34
N GLU A 78 1.77 9.85 7.10
CA GLU A 78 0.52 9.24 6.66
C GLU A 78 0.63 7.70 6.68
N MET A 79 1.74 7.14 6.19
CA MET A 79 1.96 5.68 6.22
C MET A 79 2.12 5.13 7.64
N GLU A 80 2.70 5.90 8.56
CA GLU A 80 2.73 5.57 9.99
C GLU A 80 1.32 5.61 10.60
N ALA A 81 0.53 6.64 10.31
CA ALA A 81 -0.84 6.78 10.81
C ALA A 81 -1.76 5.66 10.33
N GLU A 82 -1.57 5.20 9.09
CA GLU A 82 -2.28 4.04 8.53
C GLU A 82 -1.75 2.68 9.03
N GLY A 83 -0.68 2.69 9.83
CA GLY A 83 -0.06 1.52 10.41
C GLY A 83 0.67 0.64 9.40
N LEU A 84 1.13 1.20 8.27
CA LEU A 84 1.98 0.49 7.30
C LEU A 84 3.46 0.54 7.71
N LEU A 85 3.89 1.66 8.28
CA LEU A 85 5.25 1.87 8.76
C LEU A 85 5.26 2.10 10.27
N GLN A 86 6.36 1.71 10.89
CA GLN A 86 6.71 2.12 12.25
C GLN A 86 8.06 2.82 12.24
N LYS A 87 8.15 3.90 13.02
CA LYS A 87 9.38 4.66 13.24
C LYS A 87 10.08 4.12 14.48
N GLU A 88 11.33 3.71 14.32
CA GLU A 88 12.18 3.23 15.40
C GLU A 88 13.38 4.17 15.60
N THR A 89 13.70 4.49 16.86
CA THR A 89 14.88 5.28 17.22
C THR A 89 15.95 4.33 17.73
N LEU A 90 16.99 4.12 16.91
CA LEU A 90 18.08 3.20 17.22
C LEU A 90 19.16 3.91 18.04
N GLN A 91 19.27 3.53 19.31
CA GLN A 91 20.18 4.13 20.29
C GLN A 91 21.67 3.76 20.08
N GLN A 92 22.00 3.01 19.04
CA GLN A 92 23.38 2.72 18.66
C GLN A 92 24.07 3.99 18.14
N LYS A 93 25.37 4.15 18.38
CA LYS A 93 26.13 5.27 17.81
C LYS A 93 26.39 5.02 16.30
N PRO A 94 26.14 6.01 15.41
CA PRO A 94 25.45 7.28 15.66
C PRO A 94 23.94 7.09 15.82
N LEU A 95 23.33 7.81 16.77
CA LEU A 95 21.88 7.79 17.02
C LEU A 95 21.15 8.17 15.73
N HIS A 96 20.23 7.32 15.28
CA HIS A 96 19.46 7.58 14.08
C HIS A 96 18.06 6.97 14.16
N ILE A 97 17.23 7.37 13.20
CA ILE A 97 15.85 6.93 13.06
C ILE A 97 15.75 6.08 11.80
N GLU A 98 15.04 4.97 11.93
CA GLU A 98 14.67 4.11 10.80
C GLU A 98 13.15 3.93 10.73
N TYR A 99 12.67 3.72 9.52
CA TYR A 99 11.28 3.44 9.20
C TYR A 99 11.20 2.03 8.63
N GLN A 100 10.36 1.18 9.17
CA GLN A 100 10.24 -0.20 8.72
C GLN A 100 8.78 -0.60 8.60
N LEU A 101 8.51 -1.59 7.73
CA LEU A 101 7.17 -2.15 7.61
C LEU A 101 6.73 -2.78 8.94
N THR A 102 5.52 -2.43 9.36
CA THR A 102 4.80 -3.13 10.43
C THR A 102 4.40 -4.53 9.95
N GLU A 103 3.87 -5.35 10.85
CA GLU A 103 3.26 -6.64 10.47
C GLU A 103 2.17 -6.48 9.41
N LYS A 104 1.28 -5.48 9.59
CA LYS A 104 0.25 -5.13 8.59
C LYS A 104 0.86 -4.71 7.25
N GLY A 105 1.93 -3.90 7.27
CA GLY A 105 2.65 -3.51 6.07
C GLY A 105 3.28 -4.69 5.33
N ARG A 106 3.81 -5.68 6.05
CA ARG A 106 4.39 -6.91 5.48
C ARG A 106 3.35 -7.79 4.80
N GLN A 107 2.16 -7.91 5.38
CA GLN A 107 1.04 -8.64 4.76
C GLN A 107 0.60 -8.03 3.42
N PHE A 108 0.90 -6.76 3.18
CA PHE A 108 0.59 -6.04 1.94
C PHE A 108 1.57 -6.33 0.79
N ILE A 109 2.79 -6.78 1.10
CA ILE A 109 3.85 -7.06 0.12
C ILE A 109 3.37 -7.97 -1.03
N PRO A 110 2.79 -9.17 -0.77
CA PRO A 110 2.39 -10.05 -1.86
C PRO A 110 1.35 -9.41 -2.78
N VAL A 111 0.42 -8.60 -2.25
CA VAL A 111 -0.59 -7.91 -3.05
C VAL A 111 0.07 -6.82 -3.92
N PHE A 112 0.99 -6.04 -3.34
CA PHE A 112 1.73 -5.01 -4.06
C PHE A 112 2.55 -5.61 -5.22
N GLN A 113 3.23 -6.73 -4.98
CA GLN A 113 4.00 -7.44 -6.01
C GLN A 113 3.12 -7.99 -7.14
N GLN A 114 1.85 -8.31 -6.89
CA GLN A 114 0.93 -8.68 -7.98
C GLN A 114 0.60 -7.46 -8.84
N LEU A 115 0.43 -6.28 -8.24
CA LEU A 115 0.18 -5.02 -8.97
C LEU A 115 1.37 -4.65 -9.87
N GLU A 116 2.61 -4.81 -9.37
CA GLU A 116 3.82 -4.52 -10.15
C GLU A 116 3.95 -5.37 -11.42
N LYS A 117 3.37 -6.57 -11.44
CA LYS A 117 3.40 -7.47 -12.60
C LYS A 117 2.37 -7.15 -13.68
N LEU A 118 1.43 -6.24 -13.40
CA LEU A 118 0.35 -5.91 -14.34
C LEU A 118 0.76 -4.85 -15.38
N VAL A 119 1.95 -4.26 -15.22
CA VAL A 119 2.45 -3.15 -16.04
C VAL A 119 3.83 -3.50 -16.58
#